data_AF-A0A821JEV6-F1
#
_entry.id   AF-A0A821JEV6-F1
#
_cell.length_a   1.000
_cell.length_b   1.000
_cell.length_c   1.000
_cell.angle_alpha   90.00
_cell.angle_beta   90.00
_cell.angle_gamma   90.00
#
_symmetry.space_group_name_H-M   'P 1'
#
loop_
_entity.id
_entity.type
_entity.pdbx_description
1 polymer ?
#
loop_
_entity_poly.entity_id
_entity_poly.type
_entity_poly.pdbx_seq_one_letter_code
_entity_poly.pdbx_strand_id
1 'polypeptide(L)'
;SILDLCTRNKTPEQIKQLNADVDEFALRGLRALAVAIEDVPSGQVDGEGNGFELVGLLPIYDPPRSDTKETIERAIALGVKVKMITGDQLAIAKETGRRLGMGDNMYLSKTLKDGPPPESGYRDVDDLILHADGFAGVYPEHKYEIVEKLQNLGYMIAMTGDGVNDAPALSKANVGVAVADASDAARSAADIVLTEPGLSVIIEAILGSRQIFQRMRNYAIYTCSITIRVIVGFSVLIFAFKFDFPSFMVLILAILNDGTIMTISKDRVKPSPYP
;
A
#
# COMPACT_ATOMS: atom_id res chain seq x y z
N SER A 1 -4.18 -11.58 26.53
CA SER A 1 -4.88 -12.59 25.73
C SER A 1 -6.15 -13.03 26.45
N ILE A 2 -7.21 -13.49 25.78
CA ILE A 2 -8.41 -14.07 26.44
C ILE A 2 -8.01 -15.22 27.38
N LEU A 3 -6.98 -15.98 27.00
CA LEU A 3 -6.37 -17.02 27.83
C LEU A 3 -5.84 -16.51 29.17
N ASP A 4 -5.41 -15.25 29.27
CA ASP A 4 -4.92 -14.65 30.50
C ASP A 4 -6.05 -14.22 31.44
N LEU A 5 -7.24 -13.95 30.87
CA LEU A 5 -8.45 -13.60 31.61
C LEU A 5 -9.18 -14.85 32.15
N CYS A 6 -8.95 -16.02 31.55
CA CYS A 6 -9.54 -17.28 31.99
C CYS A 6 -8.89 -17.77 33.29
N THR A 7 -9.68 -17.90 34.35
CA THR A 7 -9.24 -18.34 35.68
C THR A 7 -9.80 -19.70 36.07
N ARG A 8 -10.85 -20.20 35.39
CA ARG A 8 -11.50 -21.49 35.65
C ARG A 8 -11.17 -22.53 34.57
N ASN A 9 -11.17 -23.81 34.96
CA ASN A 9 -10.94 -24.97 34.08
C ASN A 9 -9.74 -24.84 33.14
N LYS A 10 -8.65 -24.31 33.70
CA LYS A 10 -7.40 -24.04 32.97
C LYS A 10 -6.34 -25.07 33.36
N THR A 11 -6.31 -26.21 32.66
CA THR A 11 -5.20 -27.16 32.80
C THR A 11 -4.05 -26.81 31.85
N PRO A 12 -2.78 -27.03 32.25
CA PRO A 12 -1.63 -26.81 31.37
C PRO A 12 -1.72 -27.59 30.05
N GLU A 13 -2.27 -28.80 30.08
CA GLU A 13 -2.47 -29.65 28.91
C GLU A 13 -3.47 -29.05 27.93
N GLN A 14 -4.60 -28.52 28.42
CA GLN A 14 -5.60 -27.85 27.58
C GLN A 14 -5.02 -26.61 26.90
N ILE A 15 -4.25 -25.78 27.61
CA ILE A 15 -3.60 -24.60 27.01
C ILE A 15 -2.63 -25.03 25.91
N LYS A 16 -1.84 -26.08 26.15
CA LYS A 16 -0.89 -26.59 25.17
C LYS A 16 -1.59 -27.11 23.91
N GLN A 17 -2.68 -27.85 24.08
CA GLN A 17 -3.48 -28.32 22.95
C GLN A 17 -4.10 -27.14 22.19
N LEU A 18 -4.66 -26.16 22.90
CA LEU A 18 -5.30 -25.01 22.27
C LEU A 18 -4.31 -24.18 21.45
N ASN A 19 -3.09 -23.98 21.95
CA ASN A 19 -2.04 -23.31 21.20
C ASN A 19 -1.65 -24.10 19.95
N ALA A 20 -1.59 -25.44 20.04
CA ALA A 20 -1.35 -26.28 18.87
C ALA A 20 -2.47 -26.17 17.83
N ASP A 21 -3.74 -26.11 18.26
CA ASP A 21 -4.89 -25.93 17.37
C ASP A 21 -4.87 -24.53 16.70
N VAL A 22 -4.49 -23.47 17.44
CA VAL A 22 -4.29 -22.13 16.88
C VAL A 22 -3.21 -22.14 15.79
N ASP A 23 -2.08 -22.81 16.04
CA ASP A 23 -1.00 -22.93 15.07
C ASP A 23 -1.45 -23.73 13.83
N GLU A 24 -2.24 -24.80 14.00
CA GLU A 24 -2.82 -25.57 12.89
C GLU A 24 -3.79 -24.71 12.05
N PHE A 25 -4.67 -23.95 12.69
CA PHE A 25 -5.55 -23.01 12.01
C PHE A 25 -4.76 -21.93 11.26
N ALA A 26 -3.69 -21.41 11.87
CA ALA A 26 -2.85 -20.41 11.24
C ALA A 26 -2.14 -20.94 9.99
N LEU A 27 -1.67 -22.20 10.00
CA LEU A 27 -1.09 -22.88 8.83
C LEU A 27 -2.09 -23.04 7.67
N ARG A 28 -3.39 -23.09 7.98
CA ARG A 28 -4.47 -23.15 6.98
C ARG A 28 -4.94 -21.77 6.52
N GLY A 29 -4.38 -20.69 7.08
CA GLY A 29 -4.79 -19.31 6.82
C GLY A 29 -6.11 -18.93 7.52
N LEU A 30 -6.42 -19.57 8.66
CA LEU A 30 -7.61 -19.32 9.46
C LEU A 30 -7.23 -18.51 10.70
N ARG A 31 -8.01 -17.49 11.01
CA ARG A 31 -7.85 -16.67 12.21
C ARG A 31 -8.60 -17.32 13.38
N ALA A 32 -7.91 -17.63 14.46
CA ALA A 32 -8.54 -18.23 15.63
C ALA A 32 -9.09 -17.16 16.59
N LEU A 33 -10.34 -17.30 17.00
CA LEU A 33 -10.98 -16.48 18.03
C LEU A 33 -11.29 -17.34 19.25
N ALA A 34 -10.71 -16.99 20.40
CA ALA A 34 -10.96 -17.69 21.65
C ALA A 34 -12.23 -17.14 22.32
N VAL A 35 -13.11 -18.05 22.76
CA VAL A 35 -14.37 -17.72 23.43
C VAL A 35 -14.33 -18.23 24.87
N ALA A 36 -14.66 -17.35 25.80
CA ALA A 36 -14.78 -17.65 27.22
C ALA A 36 -16.11 -17.14 27.76
N ILE A 37 -16.63 -17.80 28.79
CA ILE A 37 -17.87 -17.46 29.47
C ILE A 37 -17.61 -17.26 30.96
N GLU A 38 -18.34 -16.35 31.58
CA GLU A 38 -18.32 -16.16 33.03
C GLU A 38 -19.75 -16.22 33.57
N ASP A 39 -19.94 -17.00 34.64
CA ASP A 39 -21.20 -17.04 35.37
C ASP A 39 -21.23 -15.92 36.41
N VAL A 40 -22.29 -15.12 36.41
CA VAL A 40 -22.54 -14.04 37.41
C VAL A 40 -23.70 -14.45 38.31
N PRO A 41 -23.45 -15.03 39.51
CA PRO A 41 -24.49 -15.61 40.36
C PRO A 41 -25.54 -14.60 40.84
N SER A 42 -25.15 -13.33 40.96
CA SER A 42 -26.04 -12.26 41.42
C SER A 42 -27.08 -11.84 40.38
N GLY A 43 -26.91 -12.22 39.11
CA GLY A 43 -27.78 -11.83 38.00
C GLY A 43 -27.78 -10.33 37.68
N GLN A 44 -26.91 -9.53 38.32
CA GLN A 44 -26.73 -8.11 38.04
C GLN A 44 -25.65 -7.93 36.98
N VAL A 45 -25.82 -6.92 36.10
CA VAL A 45 -24.87 -6.64 35.00
C VAL A 45 -23.46 -6.33 35.53
N ASP A 46 -23.37 -5.61 36.65
CA ASP A 46 -22.11 -5.24 37.30
C ASP A 46 -21.76 -6.17 38.48
N GLY A 47 -22.38 -7.35 38.54
CA GLY A 47 -22.14 -8.32 39.60
C GLY A 47 -20.74 -8.95 39.51
N GLU A 48 -20.16 -9.28 40.66
CA GLU A 48 -18.91 -10.05 40.71
C GLU A 48 -19.14 -11.45 40.14
N GLY A 49 -18.42 -11.79 39.07
CA GLY A 49 -18.48 -13.09 38.43
C GLY A 49 -17.55 -14.10 39.09
N ASN A 50 -17.75 -15.37 38.78
CA ASN A 50 -16.94 -16.47 39.32
C ASN A 50 -15.61 -16.67 38.59
N GLY A 51 -15.26 -15.82 37.63
CA GLY A 51 -14.11 -15.96 36.76
C GLY A 51 -14.43 -16.64 35.44
N PHE A 52 -13.71 -16.24 34.38
CA PHE A 52 -13.90 -16.74 33.03
C PHE A 52 -13.45 -18.20 32.87
N GLU A 53 -14.32 -18.99 32.24
CA GLU A 53 -14.08 -20.35 31.77
C GLU A 53 -13.92 -20.35 30.24
N LEU A 54 -12.84 -20.97 29.75
CA LEU A 54 -12.60 -21.10 28.33
C LEU A 54 -13.55 -22.15 27.73
N VAL A 55 -14.32 -21.76 26.72
CA VAL A 55 -15.28 -22.65 26.03
C VAL A 55 -14.63 -23.32 24.82
N GLY A 56 -13.85 -22.58 24.04
CA GLY A 56 -13.17 -23.12 22.86
C GLY A 56 -12.64 -22.07 21.89
N LEU A 57 -12.25 -22.55 20.70
CA LEU A 57 -11.76 -21.75 19.58
C LEU A 57 -12.75 -21.77 18.41
N LEU A 58 -12.96 -20.61 17.81
CA LEU A 58 -13.68 -20.46 16.55
C LEU A 58 -12.70 -20.06 15.44
N PRO A 59 -12.44 -20.92 14.44
CA PRO A 59 -11.65 -20.54 13.28
C PRO A 59 -12.49 -19.72 12.31
N ILE A 60 -12.02 -18.53 11.96
CA ILE A 60 -12.65 -17.59 11.03
C ILE A 60 -11.78 -17.52 9.78
N TYR A 61 -12.40 -17.68 8.61
CA TYR A 61 -11.72 -17.51 7.34
C TYR A 61 -12.07 -16.12 6.78
N ASP A 62 -11.04 -15.32 6.49
CA ASP A 62 -11.18 -14.05 5.78
C ASP A 62 -10.67 -14.22 4.34
N PRO A 63 -11.56 -14.53 3.38
CA PRO A 63 -11.14 -14.78 2.01
C PRO A 63 -10.60 -13.50 1.37
N PRO A 64 -9.44 -13.55 0.68
CA PRO A 64 -9.04 -12.43 -0.15
C PRO A 64 -10.07 -12.19 -1.26
N ARG A 65 -10.18 -10.94 -1.72
CA ARG A 65 -11.08 -10.61 -2.82
C ARG A 65 -10.65 -11.35 -4.09
N SER A 66 -11.63 -11.76 -4.89
CA SER A 66 -11.44 -12.56 -6.11
C SER A 66 -10.49 -11.93 -7.15
N ASP A 67 -10.40 -10.60 -7.15
CA ASP A 67 -9.58 -9.80 -8.06
C ASP A 67 -8.15 -9.57 -7.53
N THR A 68 -7.90 -9.81 -6.23
CA THR A 68 -6.66 -9.38 -5.57
C THR A 68 -5.42 -10.04 -6.19
N LYS A 69 -5.52 -11.32 -6.53
CA LYS A 69 -4.41 -12.06 -7.14
C LYS A 69 -4.01 -11.49 -8.50
N GLU A 70 -4.97 -11.33 -9.41
CA GLU A 70 -4.72 -10.74 -10.74
C GLU A 70 -4.14 -9.33 -10.60
N THR A 71 -4.64 -8.56 -9.65
CA THR A 71 -4.20 -7.20 -9.40
C THR A 71 -2.76 -7.12 -8.90
N ILE A 72 -2.34 -8.04 -8.03
CA ILE A 72 -0.94 -8.15 -7.59
C ILE A 72 -0.04 -8.51 -8.78
N GLU A 73 -0.44 -9.48 -9.60
CA GLU A 73 0.31 -9.87 -10.80
C GLU A 73 0.45 -8.67 -11.77
N ARG A 74 -0.61 -7.90 -11.97
CA ARG A 74 -0.60 -6.67 -12.78
C ARG A 74 0.30 -5.58 -12.18
N ALA A 75 0.29 -5.41 -10.86
CA ALA A 75 1.16 -4.45 -10.16
C ALA A 75 2.64 -4.79 -10.41
N ILE A 76 3.00 -6.07 -10.23
CA ILE A 76 4.36 -6.57 -10.44
C ILE A 76 4.77 -6.41 -11.91
N ALA A 77 3.88 -6.72 -12.86
CA ALA A 77 4.12 -6.51 -14.28
C ALA A 77 4.36 -5.03 -14.65
N LEU A 78 3.80 -4.10 -13.86
CA LEU A 78 4.03 -2.65 -13.98
C LEU A 78 5.26 -2.14 -13.22
N GLY A 79 6.07 -3.05 -12.66
CA GLY A 79 7.26 -2.72 -11.88
C GLY A 79 6.95 -2.17 -10.48
N VAL A 80 5.74 -2.37 -9.97
CA VAL A 80 5.34 -1.95 -8.61
C VAL A 80 5.42 -3.15 -7.68
N LYS A 81 6.34 -3.12 -6.72
CA LYS A 81 6.47 -4.17 -5.70
C LYS A 81 5.37 -4.00 -4.64
N VAL A 82 4.54 -5.02 -4.48
CA VAL A 82 3.49 -5.07 -3.45
C VAL A 82 4.07 -5.72 -2.20
N LYS A 83 3.82 -5.13 -1.02
CA LYS A 83 4.23 -5.67 0.27
C LYS A 83 3.02 -5.82 1.18
N MET A 84 2.83 -6.99 1.77
CA MET A 84 1.73 -7.24 2.73
C MET A 84 2.09 -6.68 4.10
N ILE A 85 1.18 -5.93 4.72
CA ILE A 85 1.32 -5.43 6.10
C ILE A 85 0.07 -5.86 6.86
N THR A 86 0.20 -6.80 7.80
CA THR A 86 -0.95 -7.33 8.55
C THR A 86 -0.68 -7.43 10.05
N GLY A 87 -1.74 -7.28 10.84
CA GLY A 87 -1.75 -7.57 12.27
C GLY A 87 -1.87 -9.06 12.60
N ASP A 88 -2.14 -9.91 11.60
CA ASP A 88 -2.25 -11.37 11.79
C ASP A 88 -0.90 -12.01 12.10
N GLN A 89 -0.93 -13.26 12.55
CA GLN A 89 0.26 -14.06 12.79
C GLN A 89 1.01 -14.36 11.49
N LEU A 90 2.33 -14.57 11.60
CA LEU A 90 3.21 -14.81 10.45
C LEU A 90 2.77 -16.01 9.60
N ALA A 91 2.27 -17.09 10.22
CA ALA A 91 1.80 -18.27 9.50
C ALA A 91 0.62 -17.95 8.58
N ILE A 92 -0.36 -17.18 9.07
CA ILE A 92 -1.53 -16.73 8.29
C ILE A 92 -1.06 -15.82 7.14
N ALA A 93 -0.18 -14.86 7.42
CA ALA A 93 0.33 -13.94 6.42
C ALA A 93 1.05 -14.67 5.28
N LYS A 94 1.92 -15.65 5.60
CA LYS A 94 2.64 -16.46 4.61
C LYS A 94 1.68 -17.31 3.77
N GLU A 95 0.70 -17.94 4.38
CA GLU A 95 -0.28 -18.74 3.65
C GLU A 95 -1.13 -17.89 2.71
N THR A 96 -1.60 -16.73 3.18
CA THR A 96 -2.32 -15.76 2.34
C THR A 96 -1.44 -15.22 1.21
N GLY A 97 -0.17 -14.90 1.50
CA GLY A 97 0.82 -14.46 0.51
C GLY A 97 1.06 -15.48 -0.60
N ARG A 98 1.20 -16.77 -0.24
CA ARG A 98 1.33 -17.88 -1.20
C ARG A 98 0.11 -18.01 -2.10
N ARG A 99 -1.09 -17.96 -1.53
CA ARG A 99 -2.35 -18.05 -2.30
C ARG A 99 -2.51 -16.89 -3.28
N LEU A 100 -2.08 -15.70 -2.87
CA LEU A 100 -2.16 -14.47 -3.66
C LEU A 100 -1.00 -14.28 -4.66
N GLY A 101 0.02 -15.13 -4.64
CA GLY A 101 1.17 -15.01 -5.53
C GLY A 101 2.15 -13.89 -5.16
N MET A 102 2.14 -13.39 -3.92
CA MET A 102 3.10 -12.39 -3.43
C MET A 102 4.44 -12.97 -2.99
N GLY A 103 4.49 -14.29 -2.77
CA GLY A 103 5.63 -14.96 -2.13
C GLY A 103 5.39 -15.19 -0.64
N ASP A 104 6.38 -15.79 0.02
CA ASP A 104 6.35 -16.15 1.44
C ASP A 104 7.55 -15.63 2.24
N ASN A 105 8.34 -14.74 1.63
CA ASN A 105 9.49 -14.08 2.25
C ASN A 105 9.03 -12.96 3.22
N MET A 106 8.25 -13.36 4.23
CA MET A 106 7.63 -12.49 5.22
C MET A 106 8.27 -12.65 6.59
N TYR A 107 8.27 -11.57 7.36
CA TYR A 107 8.91 -11.49 8.68
C TYR A 107 7.97 -10.92 9.75
N LEU A 108 8.26 -11.20 11.02
CA LEU A 108 7.55 -10.58 12.14
C LEU A 108 8.01 -9.13 12.29
N SER A 109 7.11 -8.24 12.70
CA SER A 109 7.45 -6.83 13.00
C SER A 109 8.59 -6.69 14.03
N LYS A 110 8.79 -7.67 14.90
CA LYS A 110 9.89 -7.70 15.87
C LYS A 110 11.28 -7.66 15.22
N THR A 111 11.44 -8.18 14.00
CA THR A 111 12.73 -8.14 13.28
C THR A 111 13.17 -6.72 12.89
N LEU A 112 12.26 -5.75 12.92
CA LEU A 112 12.60 -4.34 12.71
C LEU A 112 13.52 -3.80 13.83
N LYS A 113 13.32 -4.28 15.07
CA LYS A 113 14.13 -3.90 16.24
C LYS A 113 15.25 -4.89 16.52
N ASP A 114 14.96 -6.19 16.40
CA ASP A 114 15.90 -7.25 16.76
C ASP A 114 16.99 -7.47 15.69
N GLY A 115 16.79 -6.94 14.48
CA GLY A 115 17.67 -7.19 13.33
C GLY A 115 17.22 -8.36 12.47
N PRO A 116 17.87 -8.55 11.31
CA PRO A 116 17.57 -9.68 10.42
C PRO A 116 17.91 -11.02 11.09
N PRO A 117 17.11 -12.08 10.87
CA PRO A 117 17.42 -13.42 11.37
C PRO A 117 18.81 -13.87 10.89
N PRO A 118 19.62 -14.56 11.72
CA PRO A 118 20.99 -14.94 11.35
C PRO A 118 21.10 -15.74 10.04
N GLU A 119 20.07 -16.54 9.75
CA GLU A 119 20.01 -17.42 8.57
C GLU A 119 19.39 -16.75 7.33
N SER A 120 18.95 -15.50 7.44
CA SER A 120 18.26 -14.80 6.35
C SER A 120 19.19 -14.24 5.27
N GLY A 121 20.48 -14.08 5.58
CA GLY A 121 21.48 -13.55 4.65
C GLY A 121 21.42 -12.03 4.42
N TYR A 122 20.50 -11.30 5.07
CA TYR A 122 20.45 -9.83 4.98
C TYR A 122 21.49 -9.18 5.88
N ARG A 123 22.09 -8.09 5.39
CA ARG A 123 23.16 -7.37 6.09
C ARG A 123 22.63 -6.50 7.22
N ASP A 124 21.50 -5.86 6.99
CA ASP A 124 20.85 -4.95 7.92
C ASP A 124 19.32 -5.02 7.78
N VAL A 125 18.63 -4.29 8.64
CA VAL A 125 17.16 -4.22 8.67
C VAL A 125 16.61 -3.57 7.40
N ASP A 126 17.33 -2.63 6.79
CA ASP A 126 16.87 -1.88 5.64
C ASP A 126 16.90 -2.77 4.37
N ASP A 127 17.93 -3.61 4.24
CA ASP A 127 18.06 -4.65 3.21
C ASP A 127 16.97 -5.73 3.37
N LEU A 128 16.66 -6.12 4.61
CA LEU A 128 15.54 -7.02 4.91
C LEU A 128 14.20 -6.39 4.49
N ILE A 129 13.92 -5.14 4.88
CA ILE A 129 12.67 -4.47 4.54
C ILE A 129 12.52 -4.31 3.03
N LEU A 130 13.60 -4.01 2.32
CA LEU A 130 13.58 -3.87 0.88
C LEU A 130 13.21 -5.19 0.17
N HIS A 131 13.78 -6.30 0.62
CA HIS A 131 13.60 -7.59 -0.03
C HIS A 131 12.37 -8.38 0.45
N ALA A 132 11.90 -8.15 1.69
CA ALA A 132 10.73 -8.80 2.24
C ALA A 132 9.45 -8.58 1.41
N ASP A 133 8.62 -9.61 1.32
CA ASP A 133 7.31 -9.56 0.66
C ASP A 133 6.21 -9.07 1.62
N GLY A 134 6.49 -9.04 2.93
CA GLY A 134 5.55 -8.53 3.90
C GLY A 134 5.97 -8.67 5.36
N PHE A 135 5.20 -8.02 6.22
CA PHE A 135 5.36 -8.02 7.66
C PHE A 135 4.06 -8.43 8.36
N ALA A 136 4.20 -9.27 9.37
CA ALA A 136 3.11 -9.80 10.18
C ALA A 136 3.22 -9.35 11.65
N GLY A 137 2.10 -9.39 12.38
CA GLY A 137 2.02 -8.88 13.76
C GLY A 137 2.39 -7.40 13.86
N VAL A 138 1.98 -6.61 12.88
CA VAL A 138 2.37 -5.21 12.74
C VAL A 138 1.47 -4.32 13.61
N TYR A 139 2.11 -3.46 14.43
CA TYR A 139 1.46 -2.42 15.20
C TYR A 139 1.53 -1.08 14.46
N PRO A 140 0.70 -0.09 14.81
CA PRO A 140 0.67 1.20 14.10
C PRO A 140 2.05 1.87 13.96
N GLU A 141 2.88 1.80 15.00
CA GLU A 141 4.23 2.38 15.02
C GLU A 141 5.15 1.69 13.99
N HIS A 142 5.01 0.37 13.85
CA HIS A 142 5.80 -0.41 12.90
C HIS A 142 5.40 -0.09 11.44
N LYS A 143 4.13 0.24 11.17
CA LYS A 143 3.72 0.67 9.82
C LYS A 143 4.44 1.95 9.41
N TYR A 144 4.48 2.93 10.32
CA TYR A 144 5.20 4.19 10.10
C TYR A 144 6.70 3.95 9.86
N GLU A 145 7.33 3.13 10.71
CA GLU A 145 8.77 2.83 10.62
C GLU A 145 9.14 2.16 9.28
N ILE A 146 8.33 1.20 8.81
CA ILE A 146 8.55 0.53 7.51
C ILE A 146 8.49 1.55 6.37
N VAL A 147 7.49 2.43 6.36
CA VAL A 147 7.35 3.47 5.34
C VAL A 147 8.54 4.44 5.37
N GLU A 148 8.91 4.91 6.56
CA GLU A 148 10.04 5.83 6.72
C GLU A 148 11.36 5.24 6.24
N LYS A 149 11.66 3.98 6.59
CA LYS A 149 12.88 3.31 6.15
C LYS A 149 12.93 3.13 4.65
N LEU A 150 11.82 2.70 4.03
CA LEU A 150 11.74 2.56 2.58
C LEU A 150 11.88 3.90 1.85
N GLN A 151 11.34 4.98 2.41
CA GLN A 151 11.52 6.34 1.88
C GLN A 151 12.97 6.82 2.00
N ASN A 152 13.64 6.55 3.13
CA ASN A 152 15.04 6.91 3.33
C ASN A 152 15.98 6.16 2.35
N LEU A 153 15.58 4.98 1.88
CA LEU A 153 16.25 4.24 0.81
C LEU A 153 15.98 4.82 -0.60
N GLY A 154 15.15 5.87 -0.72
CA GLY A 154 14.84 6.54 -1.98
C GLY A 154 13.68 5.93 -2.77
N TYR A 155 12.91 5.01 -2.18
CA TYR A 155 11.74 4.43 -2.83
C TYR A 155 10.50 5.31 -2.64
N MET A 156 9.71 5.44 -3.71
CA MET A 156 8.38 6.06 -3.64
C MET A 156 7.39 5.04 -3.09
N ILE A 157 6.77 5.36 -1.96
CA ILE A 157 5.88 4.45 -1.23
C ILE A 157 4.45 4.94 -1.31
N ALA A 158 3.57 4.06 -1.79
CA ALA A 158 2.14 4.18 -1.60
C ALA A 158 1.71 3.26 -0.46
N MET A 159 0.97 3.79 0.51
CA MET A 159 0.47 3.02 1.64
C MET A 159 -1.05 3.02 1.65
N THR A 160 -1.65 1.85 1.87
CA THR A 160 -3.10 1.70 2.05
C THR A 160 -3.45 1.59 3.52
N GLY A 161 -4.56 2.20 3.94
CA GLY A 161 -5.06 2.11 5.31
C GLY A 161 -6.55 2.40 5.42
N ASP A 162 -7.14 1.99 6.53
CA ASP A 162 -8.58 2.07 6.81
C ASP A 162 -8.88 2.69 8.19
N GLY A 163 -8.06 2.39 9.18
CA GLY A 163 -8.25 2.81 10.56
C GLY A 163 -7.56 4.12 10.94
N VAL A 164 -8.00 4.70 12.06
CA VAL A 164 -7.39 5.86 12.71
C VAL A 164 -5.91 5.63 13.02
N ASN A 165 -5.57 4.39 13.31
CA ASN A 165 -4.21 3.93 13.60
C ASN A 165 -3.26 4.04 12.39
N ASP A 166 -3.82 4.05 11.17
CA ASP A 166 -3.02 4.10 9.95
C ASP A 166 -2.74 5.54 9.50
N ALA A 167 -3.43 6.53 10.08
CA ALA A 167 -3.29 7.94 9.72
C ALA A 167 -1.85 8.47 9.74
N PRO A 168 -1.00 8.17 10.76
CA PRO A 168 0.39 8.64 10.75
C PRO A 168 1.21 8.06 9.61
N ALA A 169 0.99 6.79 9.27
CA ALA A 169 1.75 6.10 8.23
C ALA A 169 1.25 6.48 6.83
N LEU A 170 -0.07 6.71 6.67
CA LEU A 170 -0.67 7.30 5.47
C LEU A 170 -0.10 8.68 5.18
N SER A 171 -0.06 9.56 6.18
CA SER A 171 0.48 10.92 6.03
C SER A 171 2.00 10.95 5.80
N LYS A 172 2.73 9.92 6.23
CA LYS A 172 4.17 9.79 5.99
C LYS A 172 4.48 9.29 4.58
N ALA A 173 3.64 8.42 4.02
CA ALA A 173 3.85 7.85 2.69
C ALA A 173 3.92 8.93 1.60
N ASN A 174 4.54 8.61 0.46
CA ASN A 174 4.54 9.55 -0.67
C ASN A 174 3.16 9.69 -1.29
N VAL A 175 2.35 8.62 -1.17
CA VAL A 175 0.93 8.61 -1.52
C VAL A 175 0.19 7.79 -0.46
N GLY A 176 -0.52 8.45 0.44
CA GLY A 176 -1.47 7.81 1.34
C GLY A 176 -2.77 7.48 0.61
N VAL A 177 -3.23 6.23 0.69
CA VAL A 177 -4.45 5.74 0.04
C VAL A 177 -5.44 5.23 1.10
N ALA A 178 -6.54 5.95 1.30
CA ALA A 178 -7.63 5.50 2.15
C ALA A 178 -8.60 4.62 1.35
N VAL A 179 -8.99 3.47 1.91
CA VAL A 179 -10.00 2.59 1.30
C VAL A 179 -11.40 3.18 1.40
N ALA A 180 -12.35 2.68 0.60
CA ALA A 180 -13.72 3.22 0.53
C ALA A 180 -14.47 3.23 1.86
N ASP A 181 -14.25 2.22 2.70
CA ASP A 181 -14.86 2.08 4.02
C ASP A 181 -13.96 2.61 5.15
N ALA A 182 -12.93 3.40 4.82
CA ALA A 182 -12.00 3.94 5.81
C ALA A 182 -12.70 4.94 6.76
N SER A 183 -12.17 5.02 7.98
CA SER A 183 -12.55 6.04 8.96
C SER A 183 -12.27 7.47 8.45
N ASP A 184 -13.05 8.45 8.93
CA ASP A 184 -12.85 9.86 8.54
C ASP A 184 -11.44 10.38 8.87
N ALA A 185 -10.84 9.86 9.95
CA ALA A 185 -9.46 10.17 10.30
C ALA A 185 -8.47 9.66 9.25
N ALA A 186 -8.64 8.43 8.75
CA ALA A 186 -7.79 7.88 7.70
C ALA A 186 -7.99 8.62 6.36
N ARG A 187 -9.23 8.99 6.01
CA ARG A 187 -9.53 9.79 4.80
C ARG A 187 -8.89 11.17 4.85
N SER A 188 -8.91 11.82 6.02
CA SER A 188 -8.30 13.13 6.22
C SER A 188 -6.77 13.10 6.12
N ALA A 189 -6.16 11.97 6.50
CA ALA A 189 -4.71 11.78 6.45
C ALA A 189 -4.18 11.29 5.10
N ALA A 190 -5.05 10.84 4.19
CA ALA A 190 -4.67 10.28 2.90
C ALA A 190 -4.70 11.32 1.77
N ASP A 191 -3.82 11.15 0.78
CA ASP A 191 -3.78 11.98 -0.44
C ASP A 191 -4.87 11.56 -1.44
N ILE A 192 -5.22 10.27 -1.44
CA ILE A 192 -6.22 9.68 -2.32
C ILE A 192 -7.21 8.88 -1.48
N VAL A 193 -8.50 9.09 -1.73
CA VAL A 193 -9.58 8.29 -1.13
C VAL A 193 -10.23 7.47 -2.24
N LEU A 194 -10.21 6.15 -2.09
CA LEU A 194 -10.88 5.26 -3.03
C LEU A 194 -12.39 5.32 -2.77
N THR A 195 -13.18 5.45 -3.82
CA THR A 195 -14.65 5.40 -3.72
C THR A 195 -15.20 3.98 -3.87
N GLU A 196 -14.37 3.06 -4.36
CA GLU A 196 -14.68 1.66 -4.55
C GLU A 196 -13.67 0.80 -3.78
N PRO A 197 -14.11 -0.32 -3.19
CA PRO A 197 -13.22 -1.20 -2.46
C PRO A 197 -12.39 -2.07 -3.41
N GLY A 198 -11.15 -2.36 -3.03
CA GLY A 198 -10.28 -3.33 -3.71
C GLY A 198 -8.97 -2.74 -4.22
N LEU A 199 -7.97 -3.60 -4.35
CA LEU A 199 -6.63 -3.23 -4.79
C LEU A 199 -6.63 -2.82 -6.28
N SER A 200 -7.59 -3.33 -7.06
CA SER A 200 -7.69 -3.11 -8.52
C SER A 200 -7.78 -1.64 -8.89
N VAL A 201 -8.53 -0.88 -8.09
CA VAL A 201 -8.71 0.58 -8.27
C VAL A 201 -7.37 1.32 -8.16
N ILE A 202 -6.46 0.86 -7.29
CA ILE A 202 -5.12 1.45 -7.14
C ILE A 202 -4.30 1.24 -8.41
N ILE A 203 -4.40 0.07 -9.04
CA ILE A 203 -3.68 -0.22 -10.29
C ILE A 203 -4.23 0.61 -11.44
N GLU A 204 -5.55 0.80 -11.50
CA GLU A 204 -6.16 1.70 -12.48
C GLU A 204 -5.74 3.15 -12.28
N ALA A 205 -5.68 3.61 -11.02
CA ALA A 205 -5.17 4.93 -10.67
C ALA A 205 -3.70 5.10 -11.10
N ILE A 206 -2.85 4.09 -10.88
CA ILE A 206 -1.45 4.11 -11.33
C ILE A 206 -1.37 4.20 -12.87
N LEU A 207 -2.15 3.40 -13.59
CA LEU A 207 -2.18 3.44 -15.06
C LEU A 207 -2.65 4.80 -15.58
N GLY A 208 -3.73 5.34 -15.01
CA GLY A 208 -4.24 6.67 -15.35
C GLY A 208 -3.22 7.78 -15.06
N SER A 209 -2.56 7.73 -13.89
CA SER A 209 -1.50 8.65 -13.52
C SER A 209 -0.34 8.61 -14.53
N ARG A 210 0.11 7.42 -14.93
CA ARG A 210 1.17 7.27 -15.94
C ARG A 210 0.76 7.80 -17.33
N GLN A 211 -0.50 7.67 -17.72
CA GLN A 211 -1.00 8.28 -18.97
C GLN A 211 -0.97 9.81 -18.88
N ILE A 212 -1.45 10.38 -17.78
CA ILE A 212 -1.44 11.83 -17.56
C ILE A 212 -0.01 12.37 -17.57
N PHE A 213 0.91 11.69 -16.86
CA PHE A 213 2.31 12.08 -16.80
C PHE A 213 2.98 12.06 -18.19
N GLN A 214 2.68 11.05 -19.02
CA GLN A 214 3.18 11.03 -20.39
C GLN A 214 2.63 12.18 -21.24
N ARG A 215 1.35 12.53 -21.11
CA ARG A 215 0.79 13.71 -21.81
C ARG A 215 1.50 14.99 -21.39
N MET A 216 1.75 15.17 -20.09
CA MET A 216 2.50 16.32 -19.57
C MET A 216 3.93 16.36 -20.10
N ARG A 217 4.62 15.21 -20.15
CA ARG A 217 5.98 15.12 -20.70
C ARG A 217 6.02 15.43 -22.20
N ASN A 218 5.09 14.88 -22.98
CA ASN A 218 4.97 15.16 -24.41
C ASN A 218 4.69 16.64 -24.66
N TYR A 219 3.79 17.22 -23.86
CA TYR A 219 3.52 18.65 -23.88
C TYR A 219 4.78 19.48 -23.58
N ALA A 220 5.52 19.15 -22.51
CA ALA A 220 6.75 19.86 -22.17
C ALA A 220 7.80 19.78 -23.28
N ILE A 221 8.02 18.59 -23.85
CA ILE A 221 8.96 18.38 -24.98
C ILE A 221 8.51 19.21 -26.18
N TYR A 222 7.22 19.21 -26.50
CA TYR A 222 6.67 19.98 -27.62
C TYR A 222 6.88 21.48 -27.44
N THR A 223 6.51 22.02 -26.27
CA THR A 223 6.67 23.45 -25.95
C THR A 223 8.14 23.86 -25.98
N CYS A 224 9.04 23.07 -25.40
CA CYS A 224 10.48 23.32 -25.49
C CYS A 224 10.98 23.29 -26.95
N SER A 225 10.52 22.32 -27.76
CA SER A 225 10.92 22.19 -29.16
C SER A 225 10.48 23.40 -29.99
N ILE A 226 9.26 23.90 -29.80
CA ILE A 226 8.76 25.09 -30.49
C ILE A 226 9.55 26.32 -30.09
N THR A 227 9.78 26.54 -28.79
CA THR A 227 10.55 27.69 -28.30
C THR A 227 11.95 27.71 -28.93
N ILE A 228 12.64 26.56 -28.96
CA ILE A 228 13.95 26.45 -29.60
C ILE A 228 13.87 26.74 -31.10
N ARG A 229 12.91 26.13 -31.81
CA ARG A 229 12.72 26.33 -33.27
C ARG A 229 12.46 27.79 -33.62
N VAL A 230 11.60 28.46 -32.84
CA VAL A 230 11.25 29.87 -33.05
C VAL A 230 12.47 30.76 -32.82
N ILE A 231 13.17 30.60 -31.70
CA ILE A 231 14.34 31.43 -31.36
C ILE A 231 15.47 31.21 -32.38
N VAL A 232 15.82 29.96 -32.67
CA VAL A 232 16.91 29.64 -33.61
C VAL A 232 16.52 30.06 -35.02
N GLY A 233 15.29 29.78 -35.44
CA GLY A 233 14.79 30.14 -36.77
C GLY A 233 14.84 31.65 -37.01
N PHE A 234 14.32 32.46 -36.08
CA PHE A 234 14.40 33.92 -36.20
C PHE A 234 15.83 34.45 -36.10
N SER A 235 16.68 33.86 -35.24
CA SER A 235 18.09 34.23 -35.17
C SER A 235 18.79 34.04 -36.54
N VAL A 236 18.57 32.90 -37.20
CA VAL A 236 19.14 32.63 -38.53
C VAL A 236 18.60 33.60 -39.58
N LEU A 237 17.31 33.92 -39.58
CA LEU A 237 16.71 34.88 -40.52
C LEU A 237 17.33 36.28 -40.39
N ILE A 238 17.52 36.75 -39.15
CA ILE A 238 18.11 38.07 -38.88
C ILE A 238 19.59 38.08 -39.28
N PHE A 239 20.38 37.10 -38.83
CA PHE A 239 21.84 37.14 -39.02
C PHE A 239 22.30 36.71 -40.41
N ALA A 240 21.70 35.67 -41.00
CA ALA A 240 22.14 35.13 -42.30
C ALA A 240 21.45 35.82 -43.48
N PHE A 241 20.15 36.14 -43.34
CA PHE A 241 19.34 36.67 -44.43
C PHE A 241 19.00 38.16 -44.29
N LYS A 242 19.35 38.81 -43.17
CA LYS A 242 19.01 40.20 -42.85
C LYS A 242 17.52 40.50 -43.06
N PHE A 243 16.68 39.54 -42.70
CA PHE A 243 15.23 39.62 -42.88
C PHE A 243 14.55 39.84 -41.53
N ASP A 244 13.82 40.95 -41.41
CA ASP A 244 13.01 41.26 -40.23
C ASP A 244 11.59 40.71 -40.41
N PHE A 245 11.25 39.69 -39.61
CA PHE A 245 9.94 39.06 -39.68
C PHE A 245 8.88 39.92 -38.97
N PRO A 246 7.71 40.18 -39.60
CA PRO A 246 6.68 41.03 -38.99
C PRO A 246 6.15 40.47 -37.66
N SER A 247 6.19 41.29 -36.59
CA SER A 247 5.76 40.89 -35.24
C SER A 247 4.30 40.42 -35.17
N PHE A 248 3.43 40.99 -36.01
CA PHE A 248 2.01 40.58 -36.10
C PHE A 248 1.84 39.13 -36.57
N MET A 249 2.69 38.64 -37.48
CA MET A 249 2.66 37.25 -37.93
C MET A 249 3.12 36.29 -36.84
N VAL A 250 4.07 36.70 -36.00
CA VAL A 250 4.49 35.94 -34.81
C VAL A 250 3.34 35.79 -33.82
N LEU A 251 2.57 36.86 -33.60
CA LEU A 251 1.38 36.83 -32.75
C LEU A 251 0.32 35.84 -33.28
N ILE A 252 0.06 35.85 -34.59
CA ILE A 252 -0.85 34.88 -35.22
C ILE A 252 -0.36 33.45 -34.99
N LEU A 253 0.95 33.20 -35.19
CA LEU A 253 1.55 31.88 -35.01
C LEU A 253 1.43 31.40 -33.55
N ALA A 254 1.62 32.29 -32.57
CA ALA A 254 1.43 31.98 -31.16
C ALA A 254 -0.02 31.60 -30.85
N ILE A 255 -1.00 32.38 -31.31
CA ILE A 255 -2.43 32.10 -31.09
C ILE A 255 -2.84 30.76 -31.71
N LEU A 256 -2.39 30.48 -32.93
CA LEU A 256 -2.66 29.20 -33.60
C LEU A 256 -2.03 28.02 -32.85
N ASN A 257 -0.79 28.19 -32.36
CA ASN A 257 -0.10 27.17 -31.59
C ASN A 257 -0.84 26.84 -30.29
N ASP A 258 -1.29 27.84 -29.53
CA ASP A 258 -2.04 27.64 -28.28
C ASP A 258 -3.34 26.85 -28.52
N GLY A 259 -4.05 27.16 -29.60
CA GLY A 259 -5.25 26.40 -30.00
C GLY A 259 -4.94 24.92 -30.27
N THR A 260 -3.82 24.63 -30.94
CA THR A 260 -3.41 23.24 -31.21
C THR A 260 -2.91 22.49 -29.98
N ILE A 261 -2.26 23.19 -29.05
CA ILE A 261 -1.73 22.62 -27.79
C ILE A 261 -2.84 21.99 -26.94
N MET A 262 -4.05 22.56 -26.93
CA MET A 262 -5.17 22.01 -26.18
C MET A 262 -5.50 20.56 -26.57
N THR A 263 -5.21 20.15 -27.81
CA THR A 263 -5.44 18.77 -28.27
C THR A 263 -4.53 17.75 -27.59
N ILE A 264 -3.32 18.15 -27.17
CA ILE A 264 -2.34 17.28 -26.50
C ILE A 264 -2.90 16.77 -25.16
N SER A 265 -3.75 17.55 -24.48
CA SER A 265 -4.40 17.14 -23.23
C SER A 265 -5.34 15.93 -23.39
N LYS A 266 -5.88 15.72 -24.60
CA LYS A 266 -6.80 14.63 -24.95
C LYS A 266 -6.12 13.50 -25.71
N ASP A 267 -4.80 13.54 -25.86
CA ASP A 267 -4.06 12.58 -26.65
C ASP A 267 -4.15 11.16 -26.09
N ARG A 268 -4.17 10.15 -26.97
CA ARG A 268 -4.28 8.75 -26.58
C ARG A 268 -2.89 8.13 -26.43
N VAL A 269 -2.24 8.44 -25.32
CA VAL A 269 -0.91 7.92 -24.98
C VAL A 269 -0.97 6.54 -24.31
N LYS A 270 0.07 5.73 -24.51
CA LYS A 270 0.20 4.41 -23.88
C LYS A 270 0.99 4.53 -22.58
N PRO A 271 0.45 4.17 -21.40
CA PRO A 271 1.14 4.35 -20.12
C PRO A 271 2.53 3.69 -20.11
N SER A 272 3.45 4.28 -19.35
CA SER A 272 4.78 3.70 -19.17
C SER A 272 4.65 2.34 -18.48
N PRO A 273 5.32 1.29 -18.96
CA PRO A 273 5.29 -0.01 -18.29
C PRO A 273 6.03 0.04 -16.94
N TYR A 274 6.99 0.96 -16.77
CA TYR A 274 7.78 1.10 -15.55
C TYR A 274 7.62 2.50 -14.92
N PRO A 275 7.80 2.62 -13.58
CA PRO A 275 7.79 3.91 -12.88
C PRO A 275 8.89 4.86 -13.37
#